data_AF-A0A2I9D440-F1
#
_entry.id   AF-A0A2I9D440-F1
#
_cell.length_a   1.000
_cell.length_b   1.000
_cell.length_c   1.000
_cell.angle_alpha   90.00
_cell.angle_beta   90.00
_cell.angle_gamma   90.00
#
_symmetry.space_group_name_H-M   'P 1'
#
loop_
_entity.id
_entity.type
_entity.pdbx_description
1 polymer ?
#
loop_
_entity_poly.entity_id
_entity_poly.type
_entity_poly.pdbx_seq_one_letter_code
_entity_poly.pdbx_strand_id
1 'polypeptide(L)' 'MRAYKGIVESGVVVLIGARLPEGTVVTVTVGEAELLRARITSVLKRPRKVRVRLKPVPGLVAEAVPAGGVSEAGE' A
#
# COMPACT_ATOMS: atom_id res chain seq x y z
N MET A 1 -17.72 -18.69 28.46
CA MET A 1 -16.77 -18.06 27.52
C MET A 1 -17.00 -16.56 27.53
N ARG A 2 -15.94 -15.74 27.56
CA ARG A 2 -16.04 -14.28 27.48
C ARG A 2 -15.55 -13.82 26.12
N ALA A 3 -16.30 -12.94 25.49
CA ALA A 3 -15.85 -12.26 24.28
C ALA A 3 -15.01 -11.05 24.68
N TYR A 4 -13.85 -10.91 24.04
CA TYR A 4 -12.99 -9.75 24.18
C TYR A 4 -12.89 -9.06 22.83
N LYS A 5 -12.95 -7.73 22.83
CA LYS A 5 -12.73 -6.96 21.61
C LYS A 5 -11.22 -6.89 21.37
N GLY A 6 -10.81 -7.15 20.14
CA GLY A 6 -9.41 -7.08 19.74
C GLY A 6 -9.28 -6.78 18.26
N ILE A 7 -8.04 -6.49 17.86
CA ILE A 7 -7.65 -6.33 16.46
C ILE A 7 -6.49 -7.26 16.16
N VAL A 8 -6.34 -7.63 14.88
CA VAL A 8 -5.14 -8.31 14.42
C VAL A 8 -4.14 -7.25 13.98
N GLU A 9 -2.99 -7.22 14.62
CA GLU A 9 -1.87 -6.36 14.25
C GLU A 9 -0.65 -7.25 13.99
N SER A 10 -0.10 -7.16 12.79
CA SER A 10 1.06 -7.98 12.37
C SER A 10 0.88 -9.49 12.57
N GLY A 11 -0.36 -9.98 12.41
CA GLY A 11 -0.69 -11.40 12.59
C GLY A 11 -0.91 -11.83 14.04
N VAL A 12 -0.83 -10.91 15.00
CA VAL A 12 -1.06 -11.16 16.43
C VAL A 12 -2.38 -10.50 16.86
N VAL A 13 -3.19 -11.20 17.67
CA VAL A 13 -4.41 -10.63 18.23
C VAL A 13 -4.05 -9.76 19.44
N VAL A 14 -4.35 -8.47 19.34
CA VAL A 14 -4.19 -7.48 20.41
C VAL A 14 -5.56 -7.17 20.99
N LEU A 15 -5.72 -7.37 22.29
CA LEU A 15 -6.96 -7.06 23.01
C LEU A 15 -7.05 -5.54 23.29
N ILE A 16 -8.25 -5.00 23.12
CA ILE A 16 -8.55 -3.59 23.38
C ILE A 16 -9.27 -3.49 24.73
N GLY A 17 -8.69 -2.73 25.67
CA GLY A 17 -9.31 -2.45 26.96
C GLY A 17 -9.36 -3.64 27.93
N ALA A 18 -8.64 -4.73 27.63
CA ALA A 18 -8.54 -5.89 28.50
C ALA A 18 -7.12 -6.47 28.47
N ARG A 19 -6.69 -7.02 29.59
CA ARG A 19 -5.47 -7.85 29.70
C ARG A 19 -5.87 -9.22 30.21
N LEU A 20 -5.25 -10.25 29.64
CA LEU A 20 -5.39 -11.61 30.12
C LEU A 20 -4.13 -12.00 30.89
N PRO A 21 -4.23 -12.86 31.91
CA PRO A 21 -3.08 -13.43 32.58
C PRO A 21 -2.16 -14.18 31.61
N GLU A 22 -0.87 -14.19 31.89
CA GLU A 22 0.09 -15.02 31.15
C GLU A 22 -0.27 -16.51 31.29
N GLY A 23 -0.01 -17.29 30.24
CA GLY A 23 -0.39 -18.71 30.18
C GLY A 23 -1.88 -18.96 29.88
N THR A 24 -2.70 -17.93 29.70
CA THR A 24 -4.10 -18.11 29.28
C THR A 24 -4.18 -18.66 27.86
N VAL A 25 -4.77 -19.85 27.69
CA VAL A 25 -5.09 -20.41 26.37
C VAL A 25 -6.37 -19.77 25.85
N VAL A 26 -6.29 -19.19 24.64
CA VAL A 26 -7.41 -18.48 24.02
C VAL A 26 -7.78 -19.09 22.67
N THR A 27 -9.07 -19.24 22.44
CA THR A 27 -9.64 -19.54 21.12
C THR A 27 -10.23 -18.25 20.56
N VAL A 28 -9.80 -17.86 19.36
CA VAL A 28 -10.26 -16.64 18.71
C VAL A 28 -11.30 -16.98 17.65
N THR A 29 -12.50 -16.41 17.80
CA THR A 29 -13.54 -16.46 16.77
C THR A 29 -13.52 -15.14 16.02
N VAL A 30 -13.26 -15.18 14.72
CA VAL A 30 -13.30 -13.99 13.85
C VAL A 30 -14.60 -14.01 13.06
N GLY A 31 -15.41 -12.96 13.20
CA GLY A 31 -16.61 -12.79 12.39
C GLY A 31 -16.27 -12.47 10.93
N GLU A 32 -17.15 -12.91 10.02
CA GLU A 32 -16.95 -12.76 8.57
C GLU A 32 -16.96 -11.28 8.13
N ALA A 33 -17.80 -10.46 8.78
CA ALA A 33 -17.86 -9.02 8.55
C ALA A 33 -16.58 -8.30 8.99
N GLU A 34 -15.96 -8.75 10.08
CA GLU A 34 -14.69 -8.22 10.59
C GLU A 34 -13.53 -8.56 9.65
N LEU A 35 -13.51 -9.77 9.08
CA LEU A 35 -12.56 -10.16 8.03
C LEU A 35 -12.69 -9.26 6.81
N LEU A 36 -13.92 -9.03 6.35
CA LEU A 36 -14.18 -8.17 5.19
C LEU A 36 -13.72 -6.73 5.43
N ARG A 37 -14.05 -6.15 6.59
CA ARG A 37 -13.60 -4.80 6.97
C ARG A 37 -12.08 -4.73 7.04
N ALA A 38 -11.43 -5.70 7.68
CA ALA A 38 -9.97 -5.75 7.77
C ALA A 38 -9.32 -5.79 6.38
N ARG A 39 -9.88 -6.58 5.45
CA ARG A 39 -9.40 -6.68 4.06
C ARG A 39 -9.56 -5.37 3.29
N ILE A 40 -10.73 -4.72 3.40
CA ILE A 40 -10.99 -3.41 2.76
C ILE A 40 -10.03 -2.35 3.33
N THR A 41 -9.90 -2.26 4.65
CA THR A 41 -8.98 -1.30 5.29
C THR A 41 -7.53 -1.54 4.88
N SER A 42 -7.10 -2.80 4.76
CA SER A 42 -5.76 -3.17 4.30
C SER A 42 -5.49 -2.67 2.87
N VAL A 43 -6.46 -2.85 1.96
CA VAL A 43 -6.35 -2.36 0.58
C VAL A 43 -6.35 -0.83 0.51
N LEU A 44 -7.15 -0.16 1.34
CA LEU A 44 -7.25 1.31 1.35
C LEU A 44 -6.05 2.00 2.01
N LYS A 45 -5.38 1.37 2.98
CA LYS A 45 -4.15 1.88 3.61
C LYS A 45 -2.93 1.88 2.68
N ARG A 46 -3.04 1.33 1.46
CA ARG A 46 -1.95 1.33 0.48
C ARG A 46 -1.56 2.79 0.16
N PRO A 47 -0.26 3.14 0.21
CA PRO A 47 0.18 4.52 0.04
C PRO A 47 -0.36 5.07 -1.30
N ARG A 48 -1.10 6.19 -1.22
CA ARG A 48 -1.66 6.84 -2.41
C ARG A 48 -0.50 7.20 -3.34
N LYS A 49 -0.56 6.76 -4.60
CA LYS A 49 0.41 7.15 -5.64
C LYS A 49 0.51 8.68 -5.66
N VAL A 50 1.66 9.20 -5.23
CA VAL A 50 1.97 10.63 -5.30
C VAL A 50 2.13 10.97 -6.78
N ARG A 51 1.13 11.66 -7.36
CA ARG A 51 1.26 12.23 -8.69
C ARG A 51 2.05 13.53 -8.57
N VAL A 52 3.37 13.44 -8.74
CA VAL A 52 4.23 14.62 -8.85
C VAL A 52 3.91 15.29 -10.19
N ARG A 53 3.29 16.46 -10.15
CA ARG A 53 3.12 17.30 -11.34
C ARG A 53 4.45 18.01 -11.58
N LEU A 54 5.29 17.41 -12.43
CA LEU A 54 6.48 18.06 -12.95
C LEU A 54 6.02 19.31 -13.72
N LYS A 55 6.24 20.49 -13.14
CA LYS A 55 6.17 21.74 -13.90
C LYS A 55 7.41 21.75 -14.79
N PRO A 56 7.27 21.85 -16.12
CA PRO A 56 8.42 22.06 -16.98
C PRO A 56 9.09 23.36 -16.54
N VAL A 57 10.32 23.24 -16.02
CA VAL A 57 11.17 24.41 -15.77
C VAL A 57 11.70 24.82 -17.14
N PRO A 58 11.40 26.02 -17.63
CA PRO A 58 11.93 26.50 -18.90
C PRO A 58 13.46 26.51 -18.81
N GLY A 59 14.14 25.75 -19.66
CA GLY A 59 15.61 25.68 -19.70
C GLY A 59 16.21 24.27 -19.67
N LEU A 60 15.43 23.23 -19.41
CA LEU A 60 15.88 21.84 -19.61
C LEU A 60 15.76 21.46 -21.09
N VAL A 61 16.69 22.00 -21.88
CA VAL A 61 16.91 21.59 -23.27
C VAL A 61 17.53 20.19 -23.20
N ALA A 62 16.77 19.17 -23.62
CA ALA A 62 17.36 17.90 -23.97
C ALA A 62 18.30 18.18 -25.15
N GLU A 63 19.61 18.00 -24.95
CA GLU A 63 20.57 18.05 -26.04
C GLU A 63 20.13 17.03 -27.09
N ALA A 64 19.68 17.53 -28.23
CA ALA A 64 19.40 16.71 -29.39
C ALA A 64 20.75 16.23 -29.92
N VAL A 65 21.05 14.95 -29.71
CA VAL A 65 22.14 14.26 -30.41
C VAL A 65 21.79 14.22 -31.90
N PRO A 66 22.55 14.85 -32.82
CA PRO A 66 22.36 14.63 -34.24
C PRO A 66 23.30 13.50 -34.67
N ALA A 67 22.75 12.40 -35.18
CA ALA A 67 23.56 11.39 -35.86
C ALA A 67 22.76 10.69 -36.96
N GLY A 68 23.20 10.92 -38.21
CA GLY A 68 22.85 10.15 -39.40
C GLY A 68 21.78 10.83 -40.25
N GLY A 69 21.99 11.21 -41.51
CA GLY A 69 22.98 10.74 -42.48
C GLY A 69 22.25 10.59 -43.81
N VAL A 70 22.68 11.38 -44.79
CA VAL A 70 22.06 11.65 -46.10
C VAL A 70 21.96 10.39 -46.97
N SER A 71 20.82 10.16 -47.63
CA SER A 71 20.74 9.55 -48.97
C SER A 71 19.35 9.69 -49.57
N GLU A 72 19.16 10.67 -50.45
CA GLU A 72 18.31 10.54 -51.63
C GLU A 72 19.14 10.99 -52.84
N ALA A 73 19.52 10.03 -53.68
CA ALA A 73 20.06 10.28 -55.01
C ALA A 73 18.94 9.95 -56.00
N GLY A 74 18.54 10.94 -56.80
CA GLY A 74 17.74 10.74 -58.00
C GLY A 74 18.63 10.30 -59.17
N GLU A 75 18.12 9.39 -59.99
CA GLU A 75 17.72 9.61 -61.40
C GLU A 75 16.91 8.40 -61.89
#